data_AF-A0A426GC12-F1
#
_entry.id   AF-A0A426GC12-F1
#
_cell.length_a   1.000
_cell.length_b   1.000
_cell.length_c   1.000
_cell.angle_alpha   90.00
_cell.angle_beta   90.00
_cell.angle_gamma   90.00
#
_symmetry.space_group_name_H-M   'P 1'
#
loop_
_entity.id
_entity.type
_entity.pdbx_description
1 polymer ?
#
loop_
_entity_poly.entity_id
_entity_poly.type
_entity_poly.pdbx_seq_one_letter_code
_entity_poly.pdbx_strand_id
1 'polypeptide(L)'
;AIMATLGFHTSVTIDDVSVEGITKITADDIAAATAEHKVIKLLAVVENSEAGVSARVYPALIDESHPLASVHGSFNAVFVKAEAADDLMFYGRGAGGAPTAS
;
A
#
# COMPACT_ATOMS: atom_id res chain seq x y z
N ALA A 1 7.19 6.94 5.52
CA ALA A 1 8.24 7.97 5.58
C ALA A 1 8.63 8.46 4.18
N ILE A 2 9.49 7.77 3.40
CA ILE A 2 10.05 8.30 2.14
C ILE A 2 8.98 8.78 1.14
N MET A 3 7.97 7.96 0.85
CA MET A 3 6.88 8.34 -0.08
C MET A 3 6.06 9.54 0.41
N ALA A 4 5.87 9.68 1.72
CA ALA A 4 5.14 10.82 2.30
C ALA A 4 5.94 12.11 2.15
N THR A 5 7.25 12.03 2.37
CA THR A 5 8.17 13.16 2.19
C THR A 5 8.25 13.60 0.73
N LEU A 6 8.30 12.64 -0.21
CA LEU A 6 8.36 12.94 -1.65
C LEU A 6 7.02 13.43 -2.20
N GLY A 7 5.89 12.83 -1.79
CA GLY A 7 4.56 13.15 -2.30
C GLY A 7 3.96 14.44 -1.76
N PHE A 8 4.29 14.82 -0.51
CA PHE A 8 3.66 15.95 0.18
C PHE A 8 4.64 17.00 0.72
N HIS A 9 5.92 16.93 0.34
CA HIS A 9 6.97 17.89 0.74
C HIS A 9 7.05 18.15 2.26
N THR A 10 6.66 17.16 3.07
CA THR A 10 6.63 17.23 4.53
C THR A 10 7.64 16.26 5.11
N SER A 11 8.40 16.68 6.13
CA SER A 11 9.32 15.75 6.81
C SER A 11 8.52 14.76 7.66
N VAL A 12 8.35 13.53 7.17
CA VAL A 12 7.73 12.42 7.90
C VAL A 12 8.82 11.41 8.29
N THR A 13 9.03 11.23 9.59
CA THR A 13 9.98 10.25 10.14
C THR A 13 9.33 8.87 10.25
N ILE A 14 10.11 7.85 10.62
CA ILE A 14 9.55 6.50 10.84
C ILE A 14 8.65 6.46 12.08
N ASP A 15 8.95 7.28 13.09
CA ASP A 15 8.19 7.35 14.34
C ASP A 15 6.78 7.95 14.12
N ASP A 16 6.61 8.70 13.02
CA ASP A 16 5.32 9.26 12.60
C ASP A 16 4.46 8.25 11.81
N VAL A 17 4.97 7.05 11.52
CA VAL A 17 4.27 6.01 10.76
C VAL A 17 3.68 4.98 11.72
N SER A 18 2.35 4.86 11.75
CA SER A 18 1.70 3.73 12.43
C SER A 18 1.93 2.45 11.63
N VAL A 19 2.44 1.38 12.25
CA VAL A 19 2.78 0.12 11.58
C VAL A 19 2.15 -1.07 12.28
N GLU A 20 1.34 -1.82 11.53
CA GLU A 20 0.84 -3.14 11.88
C GLU A 20 1.29 -4.16 10.82
N GLY A 21 1.87 -5.27 11.30
CA GLY A 21 2.30 -6.38 10.45
C GLY A 21 1.21 -7.40 10.16
N ILE A 22 1.55 -8.42 9.36
CA ILE A 22 0.61 -9.48 8.94
C ILE A 22 0.59 -10.72 9.85
N THR A 23 1.32 -10.71 10.98
CA THR A 23 1.55 -11.91 11.80
C THR A 23 0.29 -12.49 12.45
N LYS A 24 -0.78 -11.69 12.54
CA LYS A 24 -2.07 -12.12 13.11
C LYS A 24 -3.07 -12.61 12.06
N ILE A 25 -2.76 -12.49 10.76
CA ILE A 25 -3.65 -12.91 9.68
C ILE A 25 -3.65 -14.43 9.60
N THR A 26 -4.84 -15.02 9.67
CA THR A 26 -5.06 -16.46 9.63
C THR A 26 -5.57 -16.93 8.27
N ALA A 27 -5.55 -18.25 8.04
CA ALA A 27 -6.15 -18.84 6.85
C ALA A 27 -7.67 -18.62 6.80
N ASP A 28 -8.33 -18.58 7.96
CA ASP A 28 -9.77 -18.33 8.07
C ASP A 28 -10.11 -16.88 7.66
N ASP A 29 -9.27 -15.91 8.04
CA ASP A 29 -9.44 -14.52 7.60
C ASP A 29 -9.33 -14.40 6.08
N ILE A 30 -8.38 -15.11 5.46
CA ILE A 30 -8.20 -15.13 4.00
C ILE A 30 -9.43 -15.78 3.34
N ALA A 31 -9.90 -16.91 3.86
CA ALA A 31 -11.07 -17.61 3.31
C ALA A 31 -12.34 -16.75 3.41
N ALA A 32 -12.55 -16.06 4.55
CA ALA A 32 -13.65 -15.14 4.75
C ALA A 32 -13.58 -13.95 3.78
N ALA A 33 -12.40 -13.35 3.60
CA ALA A 33 -12.19 -12.27 2.64
C ALA A 33 -12.53 -12.71 1.20
N THR A 34 -12.05 -13.87 0.77
CA THR A 34 -12.32 -14.42 -0.56
C THR A 34 -13.82 -14.71 -0.76
N ALA A 35 -14.53 -15.17 0.28
CA ALA A 35 -15.98 -15.37 0.21
C ALA A 35 -16.77 -14.06 -0.03
N GLU A 36 -16.18 -12.92 0.31
CA GLU A 36 -16.74 -11.58 0.07
C GLU A 36 -16.17 -10.89 -1.18
N HIS A 37 -15.48 -11.61 -2.08
CA HIS A 37 -14.81 -11.04 -3.25
C HIS A 37 -13.76 -9.97 -2.89
N LYS A 38 -13.01 -10.22 -1.80
CA LYS A 38 -11.95 -9.34 -1.31
C LYS A 38 -10.66 -10.12 -1.11
N VAL A 39 -9.55 -9.38 -1.12
CA VAL A 39 -8.21 -9.89 -0.81
C VAL A 39 -7.56 -9.07 0.30
N ILE A 40 -6.79 -9.75 1.15
CA ILE A 40 -5.98 -9.09 2.18
C ILE A 40 -4.63 -8.69 1.57
N LYS A 41 -4.25 -7.42 1.70
CA LYS A 41 -2.93 -6.90 1.30
C LYS A 41 -2.32 -6.07 2.43
N LEU A 42 -1.01 -6.14 2.60
CA LEU A 42 -0.30 -5.19 3.45
C LEU A 42 -0.09 -3.89 2.68
N LEU A 43 -0.79 -2.82 3.06
CA LEU A 43 -0.72 -1.54 2.39
C LEU A 43 0.10 -0.54 3.19
N ALA A 44 0.92 0.25 2.48
CA ALA A 44 1.46 1.51 2.97
C ALA A 44 0.63 2.65 2.38
N VAL A 45 -0.12 3.34 3.22
CA VAL A 45 -1.04 4.42 2.83
C VAL A 45 -0.49 5.73 3.35
N VAL A 46 -0.43 6.72 2.46
CA VAL A 46 -0.15 8.11 2.83
C VAL A 46 -1.26 8.98 2.30
N GLU A 47 -1.87 9.76 3.17
CA GLU A 47 -2.99 10.63 2.85
C GLU A 47 -2.70 12.04 3.33
N ASN A 48 -3.06 13.02 2.51
CA ASN A 48 -3.07 14.42 2.89
C ASN A 48 -4.52 14.86 3.08
N SER A 49 -4.82 15.39 4.27
CA SER A 49 -6.15 15.84 4.67
C SER A 49 -6.07 17.23 5.30
N GLU A 50 -7.20 17.82 5.66
CA GLU A 50 -7.23 19.08 6.41
C GLU A 50 -6.49 18.99 7.76
N ALA A 51 -6.39 17.79 8.34
CA ALA A 51 -5.64 17.53 9.58
C ALA A 51 -4.12 17.35 9.36
N GLY A 52 -3.66 17.39 8.10
CA GLY A 52 -2.28 17.19 7.69
C GLY A 52 -2.02 15.84 7.02
N VAL A 53 -0.73 15.52 6.90
CA VAL A 53 -0.23 14.29 6.27
C VAL A 53 -0.22 13.15 7.29
N SER A 54 -0.87 12.04 6.97
CA SER A 54 -0.81 10.80 7.75
C SER A 54 -0.13 9.70 6.96
N ALA A 55 0.66 8.87 7.63
CA ALA A 55 1.32 7.70 7.03
C ALA A 55 1.08 6.47 7.89
N ARG A 56 0.61 5.39 7.28
CA ARG A 56 0.20 4.16 7.97
C ARG A 56 0.55 2.93 7.16
N VAL A 57 0.93 1.85 7.82
CA VAL A 57 1.15 0.53 7.22
C VAL A 57 0.30 -0.49 7.96
N TYR A 58 -0.60 -1.18 7.28
CA TYR A 58 -1.50 -2.16 7.92
C TYR A 58 -2.07 -3.16 6.92
N PRO A 59 -2.49 -4.37 7.36
CA PRO A 59 -3.28 -5.28 6.54
C PRO A 59 -4.64 -4.65 6.23
N ALA A 60 -5.01 -4.60 4.95
CA ALA A 60 -6.26 -4.04 4.47
C ALA A 60 -7.00 -5.04 3.58
N LEU A 61 -8.33 -5.03 3.66
CA LEU A 61 -9.22 -5.70 2.72
C LEU A 61 -9.42 -4.81 1.50
N ILE A 62 -9.17 -5.37 0.32
CA ILE A 62 -9.36 -4.70 -0.96
C ILE A 62 -10.30 -5.53 -1.81
N ASP A 63 -11.25 -4.88 -2.47
CA ASP A 63 -12.10 -5.51 -3.47
C ASP A 63 -11.25 -6.16 -4.58
N GLU A 64 -11.63 -7.36 -5.03
CA GLU A 64 -10.95 -8.10 -6.10
C GLU A 64 -10.87 -7.32 -7.42
N SER A 65 -11.80 -6.38 -7.67
CA SER A 65 -11.78 -5.51 -8.85
C SER A 65 -10.75 -4.39 -8.78
N HIS A 66 -10.20 -4.09 -7.60
CA HIS A 66 -9.24 -3.00 -7.44
C HIS A 66 -7.87 -3.40 -8.04
N PRO A 67 -7.16 -2.50 -8.76
CA PRO A 67 -5.89 -2.85 -9.42
C PRO A 67 -4.82 -3.46 -8.48
N LEU A 68 -4.73 -2.96 -7.23
CA LEU A 68 -3.84 -3.51 -6.20
C LEU A 68 -4.14 -4.97 -5.82
N ALA A 69 -5.37 -5.46 -6.00
CA ALA A 69 -5.71 -6.84 -5.70
C ALA A 69 -4.91 -7.82 -6.58
N SER A 70 -4.70 -7.44 -7.84
CA SER A 70 -3.98 -8.22 -8.86
C SER A 70 -2.46 -8.30 -8.67
N VAL A 71 -1.90 -7.58 -7.70
CA VAL A 71 -0.46 -7.54 -7.44
C VAL A 71 -0.07 -8.77 -6.61
N HIS A 72 0.66 -9.71 -7.22
CA HIS A 72 1.03 -10.98 -6.60
C HIS A 72 2.56 -11.20 -6.60
N GLY A 73 3.02 -12.12 -5.75
CA GLY A 73 4.43 -12.51 -5.68
C GLY A 73 5.32 -11.37 -5.18
N SER A 74 6.49 -11.22 -5.81
CA SER A 74 7.51 -10.21 -5.43
C SER A 74 7.34 -8.86 -6.17
N PHE A 75 6.18 -8.63 -6.77
CA PHE A 75 5.86 -7.36 -7.41
C PHE A 75 5.35 -6.37 -6.38
N ASN A 76 5.75 -5.11 -6.56
CA ASN A 76 5.24 -3.99 -5.80
C ASN A 76 4.40 -3.12 -6.73
N ALA A 77 3.42 -2.43 -6.14
CA ALA A 77 2.69 -1.39 -6.83
C ALA A 77 2.55 -0.15 -5.94
N VAL A 78 2.58 1.01 -6.57
CA VAL A 78 2.23 2.29 -5.95
C VAL A 78 1.02 2.82 -6.68
N PHE A 79 -0.06 3.03 -5.94
CA PHE A 79 -1.30 3.61 -6.46
C PHE A 79 -1.40 5.04 -5.94
N VAL A 80 -1.54 6.01 -6.83
CA VAL A 80 -1.59 7.44 -6.52
C VAL A 80 -2.92 8.00 -6.99
N LYS A 81 -3.67 8.59 -6.05
CA LYS A 81 -4.85 9.39 -6.34
C LYS A 81 -4.47 10.86 -6.26
N ALA A 82 -4.75 11.62 -7.30
CA ALA A 82 -4.57 13.06 -7.31
C ALA A 82 -5.87 13.72 -7.82
N GLU A 83 -6.13 14.95 -7.41
CA GLU A 83 -7.32 15.67 -7.88
C GLU A 83 -7.17 16.11 -9.35
N ALA A 84 -5.95 16.48 -9.74
CA ALA A 84 -5.64 17.01 -11.08
C ALA A 84 -5.07 15.95 -12.04
N ALA A 85 -4.77 14.76 -11.55
CA ALA A 85 -4.36 13.61 -12.38
C ALA A 85 -5.25 12.44 -11.99
N ASP A 86 -5.87 11.80 -12.97
CA ASP A 86 -6.63 10.56 -12.76
C ASP A 86 -5.80 9.52 -11.99
N ASP A 87 -6.46 8.47 -11.50
CA ASP A 87 -5.81 7.39 -10.76
C ASP A 87 -4.60 6.80 -11.53
N LEU A 88 -3.42 6.91 -10.91
CA LEU A 88 -2.16 6.40 -11.47
C LEU A 88 -1.71 5.13 -10.72
N MET A 89 -1.22 4.14 -11.47
CA MET A 89 -0.62 2.93 -10.89
C MET A 89 0.77 2.69 -11.50
N PHE A 90 1.77 2.63 -10.63
CA PHE A 90 3.13 2.21 -10.96
C PHE A 90 3.30 0.77 -10.50
N TYR A 91 3.69 -0.13 -11.40
CA TYR A 91 3.82 -1.57 -11.13
C TYR A 91 5.20 -2.07 -11.57
N GLY A 92 5.87 -2.85 -10.72
CA GLY A 92 7.20 -3.35 -11.03
C GLY A 92 7.71 -4.37 -10.02
N ARG A 93 8.89 -4.95 -10.29
CA ARG A 93 9.56 -5.85 -9.34
C ARG A 93 10.22 -5.03 -8.24
N GLY A 94 9.80 -5.23 -6.99
CA GLY A 94 10.28 -4.45 -5.84
C GLY A 94 11.41 -5.09 -5.04
N ALA A 95 11.78 -6.33 -5.35
CA ALA A 95 12.87 -7.05 -4.69
C ALA A 95 13.57 -8.02 -5.65
N GLY A 96 14.89 -8.13 -5.54
CA GLY A 96 15.74 -9.03 -6.33
C GLY A 96 16.96 -8.30 -6.89
N GLY A 97 18.14 -8.94 -6.90
CA GLY A 97 19.43 -8.29 -7.17
C GLY A 97 19.51 -7.47 -8.46
N ALA A 98 18.87 -7.88 -9.55
CA ALA A 98 18.84 -7.11 -10.80
C ALA A 98 17.93 -5.86 -10.77
N PRO A 99 16.65 -5.92 -10.32
CA PRO A 99 15.79 -4.73 -10.24
C PRO A 99 16.14 -3.70 -9.16
N THR A 100 16.91 -4.04 -8.13
CA THR A 100 17.44 -3.03 -7.16
C THR A 100 18.71 -2.32 -7.65
N ALA A 101 19.34 -2.80 -8.73
CA ALA A 101 20.56 -2.21 -9.29
C ALA A 101 20.30 -1.24 -10.46
N SER A 102 19.06 -1.15 -10.95
CA SER A 102 18.62 -0.26 -12.04
C SER A 102 18.00 1.03 -11.54
#